data_AF-A0A0K8S380-F1
#
_entry.id   AF-A0A0K8S380-F1
#
_cell.length_a   1.000
_cell.length_b   1.000
_cell.length_c   1.000
_cell.angle_alpha   90.00
_cell.angle_beta   90.00
_cell.angle_gamma   90.00
#
_symmetry.space_group_name_H-M   'P 1'
#
loop_
_entity.id
_entity.type
_entity.pdbx_description
1 polymer ?
#
loop_
_entity_poly.entity_id
_entity_poly.type
_entity_poly.pdbx_seq_one_letter_code
_entity_poly.pdbx_strand_id
1 'polypeptide(L)'
;MTPPLFTAKEQGLFEKNVFSFYLTKNENEGSAITLGGWNETLVKSEDSIHWVPLSEKSYWKVSVESINMGDLILEPTPAIVDTGSSFMLGPEEEVEKIAKLLGAIPTHGVYLVESSKLDSLPSLTFKINGRNFTLSPEQYIAMVEGDYAMLGIKPSDIEFWVLGDIFLTNYYTIFDLDKEAVGFVDINSSEPVVPPSMSATENSLTSRLARAIFGRIFVHQRFLEEFILK
;
A
#
# COMPACT_ATOMS: atom_id res chain seq x y z
N MET A 1 16.20 6.40 20.59
CA MET A 1 16.42 7.36 19.48
C MET A 1 15.08 7.97 19.15
N THR A 2 14.94 9.30 19.15
CA THR A 2 13.69 9.98 18.74
C THR A 2 13.61 9.97 17.20
N PRO A 3 12.49 9.57 16.58
CA PRO A 3 12.41 9.55 15.12
C PRO A 3 12.55 10.96 14.53
N PRO A 4 13.17 11.13 13.34
CA PRO A 4 13.53 12.45 12.81
C PRO A 4 12.37 13.44 12.71
N LEU A 5 11.16 12.99 12.37
CA LEU A 5 9.98 13.85 12.24
C LEU A 5 9.44 14.35 13.58
N PHE A 6 9.62 13.58 14.66
CA PHE A 6 9.30 14.04 16.01
C PHE A 6 10.30 15.09 16.47
N THR A 7 11.59 14.89 16.19
CA THR A 7 12.63 15.91 16.44
C THR A 7 12.34 17.20 15.66
N ALA A 8 11.92 17.09 14.39
CA ALA A 8 11.59 18.24 13.56
C ALA A 8 10.36 19.01 14.11
N LYS A 9 9.35 18.29 14.61
CA LYS A 9 8.20 18.86 15.32
C LYS A 9 8.63 19.57 16.62
N GLU A 10 9.44 18.92 17.45
CA GLU A 10 9.95 19.51 18.70
C GLU A 10 10.77 20.79 18.45
N GLN A 11 11.48 20.84 17.32
CA GLN A 11 12.27 22.01 16.90
C GLN A 11 11.47 23.05 16.10
N GLY A 12 10.19 22.80 15.81
CA GLY A 12 9.34 23.71 15.05
C GLY A 12 9.83 23.95 13.61
N LEU A 13 10.39 22.94 12.96
CA LEU A 13 10.99 23.09 11.62
C LEU A 13 9.96 23.16 10.48
N PHE A 14 8.71 22.76 10.73
CA PHE A 14 7.65 22.72 9.73
C PHE A 14 6.47 23.59 10.14
N GLU A 15 5.79 24.19 9.15
CA GLU A 15 4.53 24.91 9.36
C GLU A 15 3.41 23.96 9.80
N LYS A 16 3.37 22.76 9.22
CA LYS A 16 2.47 21.66 9.62
C LYS A 16 3.31 20.46 10.02
N ASN A 17 3.01 19.81 11.15
CA ASN A 17 3.69 18.58 11.57
C ASN A 17 3.14 17.35 10.82
N VAL A 18 3.18 17.45 9.50
CA VAL A 18 2.57 16.52 8.57
C VAL A 18 3.61 16.06 7.56
N PHE A 19 3.52 14.81 7.15
CA PHE A 19 4.22 14.31 5.98
C PHE A 19 3.27 13.45 5.15
N SER A 20 3.54 13.34 3.87
CA SER A 20 2.61 12.69 2.95
C SER A 20 3.34 11.99 1.81
N PHE A 21 2.68 10.98 1.26
CA PHE A 21 3.20 10.11 0.23
C PHE A 21 2.28 10.08 -0.97
N TYR A 22 2.88 10.33 -2.13
CA TYR A 22 2.36 9.94 -3.43
C TYR A 22 3.15 8.72 -3.90
N LEU A 23 2.50 7.57 -3.94
CA LEU A 23 3.10 6.35 -4.48
C LEU A 23 2.43 6.04 -5.83
N THR A 24 3.24 5.71 -6.83
CA THR A 24 2.74 5.39 -8.17
C THR A 24 3.43 4.16 -8.73
N LYS A 25 2.65 3.33 -9.45
CA LYS A 25 3.17 2.23 -10.26
C LYS A 25 3.73 2.73 -11.61
N ASN A 26 3.48 4.00 -11.98
CA ASN A 26 4.01 4.59 -13.20
C ASN A 26 5.48 4.99 -13.03
N GLU A 27 6.37 4.20 -13.63
CA GLU A 27 7.82 4.42 -13.61
C GLU A 27 8.24 5.81 -14.16
N ASN A 28 7.41 6.47 -14.96
CA ASN A 28 7.72 7.79 -15.53
C ASN A 28 7.35 8.96 -14.62
N GLU A 29 6.41 8.77 -13.69
CA GLU A 29 5.99 9.82 -12.75
C GLU A 29 6.86 9.85 -11.49
N GLY A 30 7.27 8.66 -11.02
CA GLY A 30 8.02 8.51 -9.78
C GLY A 30 7.16 8.76 -8.53
N SER A 31 7.54 8.12 -7.43
CA SER A 31 6.91 8.33 -6.12
C SER A 31 7.54 9.54 -5.41
N ALA A 32 6.79 10.21 -4.54
CA ALA A 32 7.23 11.41 -3.83
C ALA A 32 6.81 11.39 -2.36
N ILE A 33 7.69 11.94 -1.51
CA ILE A 33 7.39 12.30 -0.12
C ILE A 33 7.36 13.83 0.00
N THR A 34 6.38 14.36 0.71
CA THR A 34 6.35 15.77 1.11
C THR A 34 6.47 15.86 2.62
N LEU A 35 7.43 16.65 3.10
CA LEU A 35 7.65 16.92 4.52
C LEU A 35 7.13 18.31 4.88
N GLY A 36 6.46 18.43 6.02
CA GLY A 36 5.90 19.68 6.50
C GLY A 36 4.56 20.08 5.88
N GLY A 37 3.88 19.16 5.18
CA GLY A 37 2.63 19.43 4.48
C GLY A 37 2.23 18.34 3.49
N TRP A 38 1.48 18.75 2.47
CA TRP A 38 0.96 17.91 1.39
C TRP A 38 0.95 18.65 0.06
N ASN A 39 0.78 17.90 -1.02
CA ASN A 39 0.66 18.44 -2.36
C ASN A 39 -0.73 19.05 -2.57
N GLU A 40 -0.81 20.38 -2.59
CA GLU A 40 -2.06 21.14 -2.79
C GLU A 40 -2.69 20.93 -4.19
N THR A 41 -1.94 20.40 -5.17
CA THR A 41 -2.55 20.05 -6.46
C THR A 41 -3.40 18.78 -6.36
N LEU A 42 -3.08 17.87 -5.44
CA LEU A 42 -3.84 16.65 -5.16
C LEU A 42 -4.91 16.90 -4.10
N VAL A 43 -4.58 17.65 -3.05
CA VAL A 43 -5.49 17.98 -1.93
C VAL A 43 -6.19 19.30 -2.20
N LYS A 44 -7.42 19.26 -2.72
CA LYS A 44 -8.19 20.47 -3.08
C LYS A 44 -8.63 21.29 -1.86
N SER A 45 -8.90 20.62 -0.75
CA SER A 45 -9.25 21.22 0.54
C SER A 45 -9.05 20.19 1.66
N GLU A 46 -8.99 20.62 2.92
CA GLU A 46 -8.93 19.68 4.05
C GLU A 46 -10.17 18.77 4.13
N ASP A 47 -11.33 19.26 3.67
CA ASP A 47 -12.57 18.47 3.61
C ASP A 47 -12.52 17.34 2.57
N SER A 48 -11.59 17.41 1.60
CA SER A 48 -11.35 16.33 0.63
C SER A 48 -10.53 15.17 1.21
N ILE A 49 -9.99 15.34 2.42
CA ILE A 49 -9.20 14.33 3.11
C ILE A 49 -10.12 13.49 3.99
N HIS A 50 -10.13 12.18 3.76
CA HIS A 50 -10.75 11.26 4.71
C HIS A 50 -9.80 10.96 5.85
N TRP A 51 -9.96 11.68 6.96
CA TRP A 51 -9.17 11.48 8.17
C TRP A 51 -9.62 10.23 8.93
N VAL A 52 -8.65 9.41 9.30
CA VAL A 52 -8.81 8.20 10.11
C VAL A 52 -7.97 8.36 11.38
N PRO A 53 -8.60 8.45 12.57
CA PRO A 53 -7.86 8.57 13.82
C PRO A 53 -7.06 7.30 14.10
N LEU A 54 -5.88 7.46 14.70
CA LEU A 54 -5.07 6.32 15.11
C LEU A 54 -5.72 5.58 16.28
N SER A 55 -5.70 4.25 16.21
CA SER A 55 -6.12 3.37 17.32
C SER A 55 -5.00 3.15 18.34
N GLU A 56 -3.74 3.30 17.92
CA GLU A 56 -2.55 3.23 18.77
C GLU A 56 -1.48 4.20 18.25
N LYS A 57 -0.80 4.95 19.13
CA LYS A 57 0.12 6.04 18.74
C LYS A 57 1.55 5.60 18.41
N SER A 58 1.92 4.39 18.80
CA SER A 58 3.25 3.81 18.56
C SER A 58 3.49 3.46 17.08
N TYR A 59 2.41 3.33 16.30
CA TYR A 59 2.40 3.01 14.88
C TYR A 59 1.35 3.86 14.17
N TRP A 60 1.39 3.94 12.84
CA TRP A 60 0.27 4.48 12.05
C TRP A 60 -0.86 3.43 11.95
N LYS A 61 -1.33 2.99 13.12
CA LYS A 61 -2.32 1.93 13.27
C LYS A 61 -3.72 2.50 13.30
N VAL A 62 -4.61 1.95 12.48
CA VAL A 62 -6.02 2.32 12.34
C VAL A 62 -6.91 1.11 12.61
N SER A 63 -8.18 1.34 12.93
CA SER A 63 -9.18 0.26 13.06
C SER A 63 -9.85 -0.01 11.71
N VAL A 64 -9.84 -1.26 11.26
CA VAL A 64 -10.61 -1.75 10.12
C VAL A 64 -11.88 -2.42 10.64
N GLU A 65 -13.03 -1.95 10.18
CA GLU A 65 -14.34 -2.46 10.60
C GLU A 65 -14.68 -3.80 9.93
N SER A 66 -14.25 -3.99 8.70
CA SER A 66 -14.44 -5.23 7.94
C SER A 66 -13.53 -5.26 6.73
N ILE A 67 -13.10 -6.46 6.32
CA ILE A 67 -12.45 -6.70 5.03
C ILE A 67 -13.37 -7.60 4.21
N ASN A 68 -13.85 -7.10 3.08
CA ASN A 68 -14.84 -7.76 2.25
C ASN A 68 -14.25 -8.13 0.88
N MET A 69 -14.49 -9.35 0.42
CA MET A 69 -14.10 -9.80 -0.92
C MET A 69 -15.10 -10.84 -1.42
N GLY A 70 -15.93 -10.47 -2.42
CA GLY A 70 -17.05 -11.31 -2.84
C GLY A 70 -18.00 -11.58 -1.66
N ASP A 71 -18.31 -12.86 -1.41
CA ASP A 71 -19.13 -13.30 -0.26
C ASP A 71 -18.32 -13.47 1.04
N LEU A 72 -16.99 -13.31 1.00
CA LEU A 72 -16.13 -13.39 2.18
C LEU A 72 -16.14 -12.06 2.94
N ILE A 73 -16.41 -12.13 4.23
CA ILE A 73 -16.33 -11.01 5.18
C ILE A 73 -15.40 -11.47 6.31
N LEU A 74 -14.31 -10.74 6.52
CA LEU A 74 -13.41 -10.92 7.65
C LEU A 74 -13.81 -9.96 8.79
N GLU A 75 -13.56 -10.42 10.01
CA GLU A 75 -13.91 -9.71 11.26
C GLU A 75 -13.13 -8.39 11.41
N PRO A 76 -13.60 -7.48 12.29
CA PRO A 76 -12.87 -6.25 12.60
C PRO A 76 -11.44 -6.54 13.08
N THR A 77 -10.48 -5.78 12.55
CA THR A 77 -9.04 -5.99 12.80
C THR A 77 -8.29 -4.66 12.75
N PRO A 78 -7.21 -4.47 13.52
CA PRO A 78 -6.35 -3.32 13.32
C PRO A 78 -5.52 -3.46 12.04
N ALA A 79 -5.13 -2.32 11.45
CA ALA A 79 -4.18 -2.29 10.36
C ALA A 79 -3.13 -1.20 10.53
N ILE A 80 -1.88 -1.46 10.16
CA ILE A 80 -0.79 -0.47 10.10
C ILE A 80 -0.68 0.04 8.66
N VAL A 81 -0.70 1.35 8.49
CA VAL A 81 -0.43 2.02 7.21
C VAL A 81 1.09 2.15 7.05
N ASP A 82 1.70 1.39 6.14
CA ASP A 82 3.15 1.20 6.12
C ASP A 82 3.74 1.30 4.70
N THR A 83 4.37 2.44 4.41
CA THR A 83 5.12 2.65 3.17
C THR A 83 6.40 1.80 3.08
N GLY A 84 6.79 1.10 4.15
CA GLY A 84 7.91 0.17 4.18
C GLY A 84 7.57 -1.24 3.71
N SER A 85 6.29 -1.54 3.46
CA SER A 85 5.84 -2.86 3.00
C SER A 85 5.40 -2.83 1.53
N SER A 86 6.00 -3.66 0.70
CA SER A 86 5.60 -3.78 -0.71
C SER A 86 4.31 -4.56 -0.94
N PHE A 87 3.90 -5.40 0.01
CA PHE A 87 2.67 -6.18 -0.05
C PHE A 87 1.66 -5.67 0.98
N MET A 88 0.38 -6.03 0.80
CA MET A 88 -0.51 -6.13 1.94
C MET A 88 -0.18 -7.40 2.71
N LEU A 89 0.02 -7.29 4.02
CA LEU A 89 0.26 -8.44 4.91
C LEU A 89 -0.96 -8.64 5.79
N GLY A 90 -1.33 -9.88 6.05
CA GLY A 90 -2.42 -10.20 6.97
C GLY A 90 -2.18 -11.52 7.70
N PRO A 91 -3.00 -11.81 8.74
CA PRO A 91 -2.93 -13.08 9.46
C PRO A 91 -3.05 -14.27 8.51
N GLU A 92 -2.26 -15.31 8.73
CA GLU A 92 -2.17 -16.48 7.85
C GLU A 92 -3.54 -17.08 7.53
N GLU A 93 -4.38 -17.33 8.55
CA GLU A 93 -5.72 -17.91 8.36
C GLU A 93 -6.66 -17.04 7.52
N GLU A 94 -6.54 -15.71 7.60
CA GLU A 94 -7.36 -14.78 6.84
C GLU A 94 -6.92 -14.69 5.38
N VAL A 95 -5.61 -14.63 5.16
CA VAL A 95 -5.03 -14.61 3.81
C VAL A 95 -5.29 -15.95 3.11
N GLU A 96 -5.25 -17.08 3.81
CA GLU A 96 -5.63 -18.39 3.25
C GLU A 96 -7.09 -18.44 2.80
N LYS A 97 -8.03 -17.86 3.57
CA LYS A 97 -9.44 -17.77 3.16
C LYS A 97 -9.59 -16.97 1.87
N ILE A 98 -8.88 -15.83 1.76
CA ILE A 98 -8.84 -15.01 0.56
C ILE A 98 -8.24 -15.81 -0.61
N ALA A 99 -7.07 -16.41 -0.42
CA ALA A 99 -6.40 -17.19 -1.47
C ALA A 99 -7.28 -18.34 -1.99
N LYS A 100 -7.96 -19.05 -1.09
CA LYS A 100 -8.89 -20.12 -1.44
C LYS A 100 -10.09 -19.63 -2.24
N LEU A 101 -10.67 -18.48 -1.86
CA LEU A 101 -11.77 -17.84 -2.60
C LEU A 101 -11.34 -17.53 -4.05
N LEU A 102 -10.12 -17.01 -4.22
CA LEU A 102 -9.58 -16.65 -5.54
C LEU A 102 -9.08 -17.87 -6.35
N GLY A 103 -9.09 -19.07 -5.76
CA GLY A 103 -8.48 -20.26 -6.37
C GLY A 103 -6.98 -20.10 -6.59
N ALA A 104 -6.31 -19.34 -5.71
CA ALA A 104 -4.90 -19.04 -5.79
C ALA A 104 -4.05 -20.19 -5.22
N ILE A 105 -2.87 -20.38 -5.81
CA ILE A 105 -1.97 -21.50 -5.54
C ILE A 105 -0.77 -20.99 -4.72
N PRO A 106 -0.49 -21.56 -3.53
CA PRO A 106 0.66 -21.17 -2.73
C PRO A 106 1.96 -21.53 -3.47
N THR A 107 2.85 -20.56 -3.61
CA THR A 107 4.13 -20.70 -4.33
C THR A 107 5.20 -19.87 -3.62
N HIS A 108 6.18 -20.53 -2.97
CA HIS A 108 7.33 -19.87 -2.34
C HIS A 108 6.98 -18.67 -1.43
N GLY A 109 5.92 -18.80 -0.63
CA GLY A 109 5.49 -17.76 0.30
C GLY A 109 4.64 -16.64 -0.31
N VAL A 110 4.27 -16.73 -1.60
CA VAL A 110 3.24 -15.88 -2.23
C VAL A 110 2.13 -16.76 -2.80
N TYR A 111 1.07 -16.15 -3.32
CA TYR A 111 -0.02 -16.83 -4.00
C TYR A 111 -0.08 -16.44 -5.47
N LEU A 112 -0.28 -17.42 -6.35
CA LEU A 112 -0.44 -17.21 -7.80
C LEU A 112 -1.87 -17.54 -8.23
N VAL A 113 -2.43 -16.71 -9.12
CA VAL A 113 -3.74 -16.89 -9.73
C VAL A 113 -3.54 -17.09 -11.23
N GLU A 114 -4.26 -18.05 -11.84
CA GLU A 114 -4.23 -18.24 -13.29
C GLU A 114 -4.81 -17.03 -14.03
N SER A 115 -4.15 -16.59 -15.10
CA SER A 115 -4.56 -15.43 -15.91
C SER A 115 -5.97 -15.56 -16.48
N SER A 116 -6.43 -16.79 -16.72
CA SER A 116 -7.80 -17.09 -17.19
C SER A 116 -8.89 -16.73 -16.19
N LYS A 117 -8.55 -16.53 -14.91
CA LYS A 117 -9.50 -16.22 -13.83
C LYS A 117 -9.59 -14.73 -13.51
N LEU A 118 -8.69 -13.90 -14.05
CA LEU A 118 -8.55 -12.49 -13.65
C LEU A 118 -9.83 -11.68 -13.84
N ASP A 119 -10.53 -11.88 -14.96
CA ASP A 119 -11.79 -11.20 -15.28
C ASP A 119 -12.94 -11.53 -14.32
N SER A 120 -12.79 -12.60 -13.52
CA SER A 120 -13.80 -13.06 -12.56
C SER A 120 -13.47 -12.73 -11.10
N LEU A 121 -12.31 -12.11 -10.83
CA LEU A 121 -11.90 -11.86 -9.46
C LEU A 121 -12.76 -10.72 -8.85
N PRO A 122 -13.20 -10.85 -7.59
CA PRO A 122 -13.97 -9.83 -6.90
C PRO A 122 -13.10 -8.64 -6.47
N SER A 123 -13.69 -7.48 -6.24
CA SER A 123 -12.98 -6.37 -5.59
C SER A 123 -12.68 -6.69 -4.11
N LEU A 124 -11.56 -6.16 -3.61
CA LEU A 124 -11.20 -6.18 -2.19
C LEU A 124 -11.61 -4.86 -1.54
N THR A 125 -12.36 -4.87 -0.45
CA THR A 125 -12.80 -3.64 0.23
C THR A 125 -12.42 -3.65 1.70
N PHE A 126 -11.65 -2.66 2.13
CA PHE A 126 -11.43 -2.35 3.53
C PHE A 126 -12.42 -1.27 3.96
N LYS A 127 -13.22 -1.54 4.99
CA LYS A 127 -14.09 -0.52 5.60
C LYS A 127 -13.37 0.12 6.78
N ILE A 128 -13.04 1.41 6.67
CA ILE A 128 -12.22 2.13 7.64
C ILE A 128 -12.89 3.47 7.96
N ASN A 129 -13.23 3.67 9.23
CA ASN A 129 -13.88 4.89 9.72
C ASN A 129 -15.12 5.29 8.88
N GLY A 130 -16.03 4.33 8.69
CA GLY A 130 -17.27 4.50 7.93
C GLY A 130 -17.13 4.56 6.41
N ARG A 131 -15.91 4.57 5.86
CA ARG A 131 -15.64 4.65 4.42
C ARG A 131 -15.13 3.33 3.85
N ASN A 132 -15.58 3.00 2.64
CA ASN A 132 -15.07 1.87 1.88
C ASN A 132 -13.86 2.30 1.04
N PHE A 133 -12.76 1.57 1.20
CA PHE A 133 -11.55 1.63 0.39
C PHE A 133 -11.50 0.37 -0.47
N THR A 134 -11.90 0.50 -1.73
CA THR A 134 -12.09 -0.64 -2.64
C THR A 134 -10.97 -0.69 -3.67
N LEU A 135 -10.37 -1.88 -3.82
CA LEU A 135 -9.38 -2.20 -4.83
C LEU A 135 -10.00 -3.16 -5.86
N SER A 136 -9.92 -2.80 -7.14
CA SER A 136 -10.22 -3.70 -8.25
C SER A 136 -9.17 -4.81 -8.37
N PRO A 137 -9.46 -5.91 -9.09
CA PRO A 137 -8.49 -6.98 -9.34
C PRO A 137 -7.12 -6.47 -9.77
N GLU A 138 -7.07 -5.56 -10.74
CA GLU A 138 -5.85 -4.99 -11.31
C GLU A 138 -5.01 -4.21 -10.28
N GLN A 139 -5.63 -3.75 -9.19
CA GLN A 139 -4.96 -3.00 -8.14
C GLN A 139 -4.26 -3.92 -7.14
N TYR A 140 -4.80 -5.11 -6.87
CA TYR A 140 -4.23 -6.08 -5.92
C TYR A 140 -3.55 -7.30 -6.55
N ILE A 141 -3.56 -7.45 -7.88
CA ILE A 141 -2.76 -8.45 -8.61
C ILE A 141 -1.57 -7.79 -9.30
N ALA A 142 -0.47 -8.54 -9.43
CA ALA A 142 0.68 -8.16 -10.23
C ALA A 142 0.94 -9.25 -11.27
N MET A 143 0.87 -8.90 -12.56
CA MET A 143 1.16 -9.86 -13.64
C MET A 143 2.58 -10.39 -13.52
N VAL A 144 2.74 -11.71 -13.51
CA VAL A 144 4.04 -12.38 -13.61
C VAL A 144 4.16 -13.06 -14.97
N GLU A 145 5.31 -13.65 -15.28
CA GLU A 145 5.53 -14.26 -16.59
C GLU A 145 4.68 -15.53 -16.77
N GLY A 146 4.14 -15.71 -17.99
CA GLY A 146 3.30 -16.85 -18.36
C GLY A 146 1.81 -16.60 -18.12
N ASP A 147 1.09 -17.67 -17.76
CA ASP A 147 -0.37 -17.66 -17.57
C ASP A 147 -0.76 -17.43 -16.09
N TYR A 148 0.05 -16.68 -15.33
CA TYR A 148 -0.20 -16.43 -13.91
C TYR A 148 -0.03 -14.95 -13.53
N ALA A 149 -0.78 -14.53 -12.51
CA ALA A 149 -0.61 -13.30 -11.78
C ALA A 149 -0.30 -13.60 -10.32
N MET A 150 0.49 -12.75 -9.67
CA MET A 150 0.78 -12.84 -8.25
C MET A 150 -0.21 -12.00 -7.45
N LEU A 151 -0.71 -12.57 -6.35
CA LEU A 151 -1.54 -11.86 -5.39
C LEU A 151 -0.67 -10.88 -4.57
N GLY A 152 -1.08 -9.62 -4.52
CA GLY A 152 -0.46 -8.56 -3.71
C GLY A 152 -0.75 -8.65 -2.21
N ILE A 153 -1.23 -9.81 -1.74
CA ILE A 153 -1.55 -10.11 -0.35
C ILE A 153 -0.72 -11.32 0.05
N LYS A 154 -0.01 -11.21 1.17
CA LYS A 154 0.89 -12.25 1.66
C LYS A 154 0.56 -12.62 3.10
N PRO A 155 0.54 -13.93 3.44
CA PRO A 155 0.37 -14.36 4.82
C PRO A 155 1.59 -13.95 5.65
N SER A 156 1.35 -13.61 6.91
CA SER A 156 2.39 -13.29 7.89
C SER A 156 1.92 -13.72 9.28
N ASP A 157 2.88 -14.03 10.15
CA ASP A 157 2.66 -14.40 11.55
C ASP A 157 2.41 -13.13 12.39
N ILE A 158 1.27 -12.47 12.12
CA ILE A 158 0.81 -11.23 12.75
C ILE A 158 -0.71 -11.27 12.94
N GLU A 159 -1.21 -10.58 13.98
CA GLU A 159 -2.63 -10.51 14.34
C GLU A 159 -3.31 -9.22 13.83
N PHE A 160 -2.70 -8.55 12.86
CA PHE A 160 -3.15 -7.28 12.29
C PHE A 160 -2.81 -7.22 10.81
N TRP A 161 -3.43 -6.30 10.09
CA TRP A 161 -3.10 -6.08 8.68
C TRP A 161 -2.01 -5.03 8.50
N VAL A 162 -1.24 -5.14 7.43
CA VAL A 162 -0.34 -4.08 6.97
C VAL A 162 -0.84 -3.61 5.60
N LEU A 163 -1.21 -2.34 5.52
CA LEU A 163 -1.60 -1.66 4.29
C LEU A 163 -0.36 -1.05 3.63
N GLY A 164 0.32 -1.87 2.83
CA GLY A 164 1.53 -1.51 2.10
C GLY A 164 1.27 -0.90 0.72
N ASP A 165 2.28 -0.91 -0.15
CA ASP A 165 2.28 -0.28 -1.48
C ASP A 165 1.07 -0.69 -2.35
N ILE A 166 0.64 -1.95 -2.27
CA ILE A 166 -0.54 -2.43 -3.00
C ILE A 166 -1.80 -1.62 -2.66
N PHE A 167 -1.96 -1.20 -1.40
CA PHE A 167 -3.04 -0.31 -0.98
C PHE A 167 -2.69 1.15 -1.27
N LEU A 168 -1.50 1.60 -0.86
CA LEU A 168 -1.08 3.00 -0.85
C LEU A 168 -0.86 3.62 -2.22
N THR A 169 -0.62 2.82 -3.26
CA THR A 169 -0.55 3.30 -4.66
C THR A 169 -1.89 3.77 -5.23
N ASN A 170 -3.01 3.56 -4.51
CA ASN A 170 -4.35 3.97 -4.94
C ASN A 170 -4.88 5.18 -4.18
N TYR A 171 -4.17 5.64 -3.15
CA TYR A 171 -4.59 6.75 -2.30
C TYR A 171 -3.40 7.64 -1.96
N TYR A 172 -3.53 8.93 -2.21
CA TYR A 172 -2.58 9.89 -1.66
C TYR A 172 -2.73 9.89 -0.13
N THR A 173 -1.64 9.62 0.58
CA THR A 173 -1.68 9.29 2.00
C THR A 173 -0.95 10.34 2.82
N ILE A 174 -1.60 10.84 3.87
CA ILE A 174 -1.13 11.94 4.71
C ILE A 174 -1.03 11.44 6.15
N PHE A 175 0.08 11.72 6.82
CA PHE A 175 0.36 11.32 8.19
C PHE A 175 0.49 12.58 9.04
N ASP A 176 -0.45 12.79 9.96
CA ASP A 176 -0.55 14.02 10.76
C ASP A 176 -0.22 13.72 12.23
N LEU A 177 0.91 14.25 12.71
CA LEU A 177 1.40 14.08 14.07
C LEU A 177 0.63 14.92 15.10
N ASP A 178 -0.08 15.95 14.68
CA ASP A 178 -0.86 16.83 15.57
C ASP A 178 -2.28 16.28 15.75
N LYS A 179 -2.89 15.79 14.67
CA LYS A 179 -4.20 15.13 14.69
C LYS A 179 -4.15 13.69 15.19
N GLU A 180 -2.97 13.08 15.22
CA GLU A 180 -2.80 11.65 15.50
C GLU A 180 -3.70 10.82 14.56
N ALA A 181 -3.58 11.07 13.26
CA ALA A 181 -4.45 10.52 12.24
C ALA A 181 -3.72 10.27 10.92
N VAL A 182 -4.28 9.37 10.12
CA VAL A 182 -3.91 9.16 8.71
C VAL A 182 -5.02 9.71 7.82
N GLY A 183 -4.68 10.54 6.84
CA GLY A 183 -5.59 11.09 5.85
C GLY A 183 -5.43 10.38 4.51
N PHE A 184 -6.56 10.09 3.85
CA PHE A 184 -6.57 9.49 2.51
C PHE A 184 -7.33 10.37 1.52
N VAL A 185 -6.73 10.58 0.36
CA VAL A 185 -7.34 11.29 -0.78
C VAL A 185 -7.33 10.36 -1.99
N ASP A 186 -8.47 10.28 -2.69
CA ASP A 186 -8.56 9.50 -3.92
C ASP A 186 -7.68 10.11 -4.99
N ILE A 187 -6.87 9.26 -5.62
CA ILE A 187 -6.12 9.63 -6.81
C ILE A 187 -6.71 8.85 -7.98
N ASN A 188 -7.10 9.55 -9.05
CA ASN A 188 -7.59 8.91 -10.26
C ASN A 188 -6.44 8.14 -10.90
N SER A 189 -6.33 6.84 -10.64
CA SER A 189 -5.42 5.93 -11.35
C SER A 189 -5.82 5.72 -12.82
N SER A 190 -6.92 6.34 -13.27
CA SER A 190 -7.51 6.19 -14.60
C SER A 190 -7.17 7.30 -15.61
N GLU A 191 -6.45 8.37 -15.23
CA GLU A 191 -5.94 9.30 -16.24
C GLU A 191 -4.57 8.84 -16.75
N PRO A 192 -4.44 8.48 -18.04
CA PRO A 192 -3.13 8.20 -18.62
C PRO A 192 -2.35 9.52 -18.72
N VAL A 193 -1.37 9.71 -17.86
CA VAL A 193 -0.36 10.76 -18.06
C VAL A 193 0.51 10.31 -19.25
N VAL A 194 0.33 10.99 -20.38
CA VAL A 194 0.99 10.67 -21.66
C VAL A 194 2.52 10.73 -21.51
N PRO A 195 3.29 9.65 -21.79
CA PRO A 195 4.74 9.66 -21.73
C PRO A 195 5.39 10.20 -23.02
N PRO A 196 6.57 10.86 -22.94
CA PRO A 196 7.55 10.87 -24.02
C PRO A 196 8.22 9.49 -24.14
N SER A 197 8.53 9.08 -25.37
CA SER A 197 8.97 7.74 -25.75
C SER A 197 10.40 7.33 -25.32
N MET A 198 10.59 6.00 -25.21
CA MET A 198 11.83 5.16 -25.32
C MET A 198 12.44 4.66 -23.98
N SER A 199 13.12 3.52 -23.87
CA SER A 199 13.16 2.20 -24.56
C SER A 199 13.93 1.21 -23.64
N ALA A 200 13.66 -0.10 -23.81
CA ALA A 200 14.38 -1.37 -23.46
C ALA A 200 15.65 -1.34 -22.54
N THR A 201 15.99 -2.31 -21.68
CA THR A 201 15.80 -3.79 -21.61
C THR A 201 16.41 -4.28 -20.28
N GLU A 202 15.88 -5.35 -19.66
CA GLU A 202 16.66 -6.32 -18.84
C GLU A 202 15.78 -7.54 -18.47
N ASN A 203 16.19 -8.74 -18.89
CA ASN A 203 15.39 -9.98 -18.85
C ASN A 203 15.98 -11.00 -17.87
N SER A 204 15.60 -10.95 -16.59
CA SER A 204 15.68 -12.11 -15.70
C SER A 204 14.40 -12.22 -14.86
N LEU A 205 13.96 -13.45 -14.55
CA LEU A 205 12.78 -13.69 -13.70
C LEU A 205 12.90 -13.01 -12.32
N THR A 206 14.12 -12.97 -11.76
CA THR A 206 14.43 -12.28 -10.51
C THR A 206 14.37 -10.75 -10.64
N SER A 207 14.85 -10.17 -11.75
CA SER A 207 14.76 -8.73 -11.97
C SER A 207 13.33 -8.28 -12.26
N ARG A 208 12.48 -9.16 -12.81
CA ARG A 208 11.09 -8.87 -13.17
C ARG A 208 10.11 -9.04 -12.02
N LEU A 209 10.31 -10.04 -11.15
CA LEU A 209 9.62 -10.09 -9.85
C LEU A 209 9.98 -8.87 -9.00
N ALA A 210 11.27 -8.51 -8.96
CA ALA A 210 11.70 -7.29 -8.30
C ALA A 210 11.04 -6.05 -8.93
N ARG A 211 10.87 -5.99 -10.25
CA ARG A 211 10.22 -4.87 -10.92
C ARG A 211 8.69 -4.82 -10.71
N ALA A 212 8.02 -5.97 -10.70
CA ALA A 212 6.60 -6.08 -10.42
C ALA A 212 6.26 -5.72 -8.96
N ILE A 213 7.20 -5.96 -8.04
CA ILE A 213 7.04 -5.69 -6.60
C ILE A 213 7.55 -4.29 -6.22
N PHE A 214 8.68 -3.83 -6.77
CA PHE A 214 9.41 -2.65 -6.28
C PHE A 214 9.53 -1.50 -7.30
N GLY A 215 9.04 -1.64 -8.54
CA GLY A 215 9.47 -0.75 -9.62
C GLY A 215 11.01 -0.70 -9.72
N ARG A 216 11.60 0.23 -10.44
CA ARG A 216 13.08 0.35 -10.54
C ARG A 216 13.75 0.93 -9.28
N ILE A 217 13.28 0.63 -8.07
CA ILE A 217 13.93 1.06 -6.82
C ILE A 217 15.02 0.05 -6.44
N PHE A 218 16.15 0.08 -7.17
CA PHE A 218 17.35 -0.69 -6.82
C PHE A 218 18.49 0.18 -6.25
N VAL A 219 18.20 1.37 -5.71
CA VAL A 219 19.27 2.28 -5.24
C VAL A 219 19.18 2.68 -3.76
N HIS A 220 18.11 2.39 -3.01
CA HIS A 220 18.06 2.80 -1.58
C HIS A 220 17.72 1.72 -0.55
N GLN A 221 17.63 0.45 -0.94
CA GLN A 221 17.40 -0.65 0.02
C GLN A 221 18.66 -1.05 0.84
N ARG A 222 19.73 -0.25 0.80
CA ARG A 222 20.90 -0.43 1.69
C ARG A 222 20.80 0.32 3.02
N PHE A 223 19.74 1.08 3.26
CA PHE A 223 19.64 1.93 4.45
C PHE A 223 18.60 1.51 5.50
N LEU A 224 17.87 0.40 5.31
CA LEU A 224 16.84 -0.06 6.25
C LEU A 224 16.95 -1.53 6.71
N GLU A 225 18.04 -2.24 6.37
CA GLU A 225 18.31 -3.59 6.91
C GLU A 225 19.20 -3.60 8.16
N GLU A 226 19.75 -2.46 8.61
CA GLU A 226 20.65 -2.43 9.79
C GLU A 226 19.95 -2.14 11.15
N PHE A 227 18.63 -1.94 11.21
CA PHE A 227 17.97 -1.57 12.47
C PHE A 227 16.86 -2.50 12.97
N ILE A 228 16.56 -3.58 12.26
CA ILE A 228 15.65 -4.63 12.74
C ILE A 228 16.38 -5.97 12.63
N LEU A 229 17.41 -6.14 13.46
CA LEU A 229 17.97 -7.43 13.92
C LEU A 229 19.09 -7.12 14.92
N LYS A 230 18.71 -6.58 16.09
CA LYS A 230 19.38 -6.78 17.38
C LYS A 230 18.34 -6.84 18.47
#